data_AF-A0A6L7CHP1-F1
#
_entry.id   AF-A0A6L7CHP1-F1
#
_cell.length_a   1.000
_cell.length_b   1.000
_cell.length_c   1.000
_cell.angle_alpha   90.00
_cell.angle_beta   90.00
_cell.angle_gamma   90.00
#
_symmetry.space_group_name_H-M   'P 1'
#
loop_
_entity.id
_entity.type
_entity.pdbx_description
1 polymer ?
#
loop_
_entity_poly.entity_id
_entity_poly.type
_entity_poly.pdbx_seq_one_letter_code
_entity_poly.pdbx_strand_id
1 'polypeptide(L)' 'MSSMTTTDNKAFLNELARLVGHSHLLTDPAKTARYRKGFRSGQGDALAVVFPGSLLELWRVLKA' A
#
# COMPACT_ATOMS: atom_id res chain seq x y z
N MET A 1 7.56 3.11 -21.85
CA MET A 1 6.32 3.23 -21.04
C MET A 1 6.53 2.91 -19.55
N SER A 2 7.49 2.07 -19.17
CA SER A 2 7.72 1.69 -17.75
C SER A 2 8.24 2.79 -16.82
N SER A 3 8.79 3.89 -17.35
CA SER A 3 9.28 5.02 -16.53
C SER A 3 8.15 5.91 -16.00
N MET A 4 7.04 6.04 -16.74
CA MET A 4 5.88 6.87 -16.35
C MET A 4 5.14 6.24 -15.17
N THR A 5 4.87 4.93 -15.26
CA THR A 5 4.20 4.15 -14.20
C THR A 5 4.97 4.13 -12.88
N THR A 6 6.30 4.18 -12.93
CA THR A 6 7.14 4.22 -11.72
C THR A 6 7.03 5.57 -11.00
N THR A 7 6.93 6.68 -11.74
CA THR A 7 6.73 8.01 -11.16
C THR A 7 5.33 8.15 -10.57
N ASP A 8 4.32 7.64 -11.26
CA ASP A 8 2.92 7.64 -10.80
C ASP A 8 2.78 6.86 -9.49
N ASN A 9 3.43 5.68 -9.40
CA ASN A 9 3.45 4.88 -8.17
C ASN A 9 4.12 5.62 -7.00
N LYS A 10 5.19 6.39 -7.23
CA LYS A 10 5.84 7.18 -6.16
C LYS A 10 4.93 8.28 -5.64
N ALA A 11 4.26 9.01 -6.53
CA ALA A 11 3.30 10.04 -6.14
C ALA A 11 2.15 9.45 -5.33
N PHE A 12 1.60 8.32 -5.79
CA PHE A 12 0.53 7.60 -5.11
C PHE A 12 0.95 7.11 -3.71
N LEU A 13 2.12 6.47 -3.58
CA LEU A 13 2.63 6.00 -2.29
C LEU A 13 2.88 7.15 -1.30
N ASN A 14 3.35 8.31 -1.78
CA ASN A 14 3.52 9.50 -0.95
C ASN A 14 2.17 10.04 -0.46
N GLU A 15 1.14 10.04 -1.31
CA GLU A 15 -0.21 10.44 -0.91
C GLU A 15 -0.79 9.51 0.16
N LEU A 16 -0.64 8.19 -0.01
CA LEU A 16 -1.05 7.22 1.01
C LEU A 16 -0.31 7.45 2.34
N ALA A 17 1.00 7.69 2.30
CA ALA A 17 1.78 8.00 3.49
C ALA A 17 1.32 9.30 4.18
N ARG A 18 0.88 10.31 3.41
CA ARG A 18 0.32 11.56 3.93
C ARG A 18 -1.03 11.33 4.63
N LEU A 19 -1.83 10.40 4.12
CA LEU A 19 -3.16 10.09 4.66
C LEU A 19 -3.12 9.29 5.96
N VAL A 20 -2.28 8.25 6.04
CA VAL A 20 -2.26 7.32 7.20
C VAL A 20 -0.99 7.39 8.06
N GLY A 21 0.03 8.11 7.60
CA GLY A 21 1.36 8.13 8.23
C GLY A 21 2.28 6.99 7.77
N HIS A 22 3.59 7.22 7.82
CA HIS A 22 4.61 6.30 7.31
C HIS A 22 4.64 4.94 8.04
N SER A 23 4.32 4.90 9.34
CA SER A 23 4.26 3.64 10.11
C SER A 23 3.10 2.73 9.68
N HIS A 24 2.10 3.29 8.99
CA HIS A 24 0.91 2.60 8.52
C HIS A 24 0.95 2.24 7.03
N LEU A 25 2.10 2.42 6.37
CA LEU A 25 2.33 2.07 4.97
C LEU A 25 3.53 1.12 4.84
N LEU A 26 3.30 -0.08 4.30
CA LEU A 26 4.35 -1.07 4.04
C LEU A 26 4.52 -1.27 2.53
N THR A 27 5.73 -1.07 2.03
CA THR A 27 6.11 -1.30 0.62
C THR A 27 7.21 -2.36 0.48
N ASP A 28 7.95 -2.62 1.54
CA ASP A 28 8.99 -3.65 1.57
C ASP A 28 8.39 -5.05 1.37
N PRO A 29 8.82 -5.82 0.36
CA PRO A 29 8.33 -7.17 0.11
C PRO A 29 8.41 -8.11 1.32
N ALA A 30 9.43 -7.98 2.17
CA ALA A 30 9.58 -8.80 3.37
C ALA A 30 8.55 -8.43 4.45
N LYS A 31 8.30 -7.13 4.64
CA LYS A 31 7.31 -6.64 5.63
C LYS A 31 5.87 -6.94 5.20
N THR A 32 5.61 -7.00 3.90
CA THR A 32 4.28 -7.31 3.35
C THR A 32 3.99 -8.81 3.21
N ALA A 33 4.99 -9.68 3.32
CA ALA A 33 4.88 -11.12 3.02
C ALA A 33 3.72 -11.83 3.73
N ARG A 34 3.51 -11.56 5.03
CA ARG A 34 2.42 -12.16 5.83
C ARG A 34 1.02 -11.77 5.35
N TYR A 35 0.87 -10.63 4.66
CA TYR A 35 -0.40 -10.13 4.14
C TYR A 35 -0.65 -10.56 2.70
N ARG A 36 0.41 -10.99 2.01
CA ARG A 36 0.38 -11.43 0.61
C ARG A 36 0.28 -12.94 0.45
N LYS A 37 0.43 -13.70 1.54
CA LYS A 37 0.32 -15.16 1.57
C LYS A 37 -1.01 -15.57 2.19
N GLY A 38 -1.76 -16.39 1.48
CA GLY A 38 -3.02 -16.94 1.96
C GLY A 38 -2.80 -17.94 3.10
N PHE A 39 -3.81 -18.06 3.97
CA PHE A 39 -3.77 -18.97 5.12
C PHE A 39 -3.64 -20.45 4.71
N ARG A 40 -4.40 -20.86 3.69
CA ARG A 40 -4.42 -22.26 3.19
C ARG A 40 -3.52 -22.45 1.96
N SER A 41 -3.58 -21.51 1.02
CA SER A 41 -2.82 -21.54 -0.22
C SER A 41 -2.86 -20.17 -0.90
N GLY A 42 -2.03 -19.99 -1.93
CA GLY A 42 -1.98 -18.78 -2.74
C GLY A 42 -1.03 -17.72 -2.19
N GLN A 43 -0.38 -17.01 -3.10
CA GLN A 43 0.43 -15.84 -2.83
C GLN A 43 0.47 -14.94 -4.06
N GLY A 44 0.81 -13.67 -3.89
CA GLY A 44 1.00 -12.73 -5.00
C GLY A 44 1.77 -11.49 -4.59
N ASP A 45 2.07 -10.63 -5.55
CA ASP A 45 2.68 -9.33 -5.29
C ASP A 45 1.64 -8.26 -4.99
N ALA A 46 2.03 -7.29 -4.18
CA ALA A 46 1.24 -6.10 -3.90
C ALA A 46 2.18 -4.89 -3.89
N LEU A 47 1.73 -3.78 -4.46
CA LEU A 47 2.48 -2.52 -4.46
C LEU A 47 2.73 -2.03 -3.03
N ALA A 48 1.71 -2.11 -2.17
CA ALA A 48 1.77 -1.73 -0.77
C ALA A 48 0.68 -2.40 0.08
N VAL A 49 0.86 -2.36 1.40
CA VAL A 49 -0.16 -2.68 2.41
C VAL A 49 -0.36 -1.44 3.28
N VAL A 50 -1.62 -1.02 3.45
CA VAL A 50 -2.01 0.23 4.12
C VAL A 50 -2.90 -0.09 5.34
N PHE A 51 -2.64 0.55 6.49
CA PHE A 51 -3.38 0.35 7.75
C PHE A 51 -4.05 1.64 8.22
N PRO A 52 -5.23 2.02 7.67
CA PRO A 52 -5.94 3.21 8.12
C PRO A 52 -6.37 3.07 9.60
N GLY A 53 -6.15 4.10 10.40
CA GLY A 53 -6.49 4.16 11.82
C GLY A 53 -7.91 4.67 12.10
N SER A 54 -8.60 5.19 11.08
CA SER A 54 -9.97 5.71 11.19
C SER A 54 -10.80 5.45 9.94
N LEU A 55 -12.14 5.56 10.06
CA LEU A 55 -13.05 5.44 8.91
C LEU A 55 -12.84 6.55 7.87
N LEU A 56 -12.47 7.75 8.32
CA LEU A 56 -12.16 8.86 7.42
C LEU A 56 -10.89 8.58 6.62
N GLU A 57 -9.85 8.03 7.25
CA GLU A 57 -8.63 7.60 6.56
C GLU A 57 -8.92 6.48 5.56
N LEU A 58 -9.68 5.45 5.95
CA LEU A 58 -10.10 4.38 5.05
C LEU A 58 -10.80 4.94 3.81
N TRP A 59 -11.75 5.85 4.01
CA TRP A 59 -12.45 6.51 2.90
C TRP A 59 -11.53 7.34 2.01
N ARG A 60 -10.56 8.08 2.59
CA ARG A 60 -9.59 8.87 1.82
C ARG A 60 -8.65 7.97 1.01
N VAL A 61 -8.18 6.87 1.59
CA VAL A 61 -7.34 5.87 0.91
C VAL A 61 -8.07 5.25 -0.28
N LEU A 62 -9.38 4.99 -0.15
CA LEU A 62 -10.20 4.49 -1.27
C LEU A 62 -10.39 5.50 -2.41
N LYS A 63 -10.24 6.80 -2.13
CA LYS A 63 -10.38 7.88 -3.12
C LYS A 63 -9.07 8.31 -3.80
N ALA A 64 -7.93 7.94 -3.22
CA ALA A 64 -6.61 8.38 -3.64
C ALA A 64 -6.22 7.83 -5.03
#